data_AF-A0A519KXS4-F1
#
_entry.id   AF-A0A519KXS4-F1
#
_cell.length_a   1.000
_cell.length_b   1.000
_cell.length_c   1.000
_cell.angle_alpha   90.00
_cell.angle_beta   90.00
_cell.angle_gamma   90.00
#
_symmetry.space_group_name_H-M   'P 1'
#
loop_
_entity.id
_entity.type
_entity.pdbx_description
1 polymer ?
#
loop_
_entity_poly.entity_id
_entity_poly.type
_entity_poly.pdbx_seq_one_letter_code
_entity_poly.pdbx_strand_id
1 'polypeptide(L)'
;MLNIKNPEAHRLAKELARRRGDSLTGVVTHALREQLAREPAEPARATSDEVMALIREMRAHLQPLEPGEDPTAFLYDPETGVPG
;
A
#
# COMPACT_ATOMS: atom_id res chain seq x y z
N MET A 1 8.05 -24.12 -15.01
CA MET A 1 7.05 -25.18 -14.76
C MET A 1 6.39 -24.89 -13.41
N LEU A 2 5.10 -24.56 -13.41
CA LEU A 2 4.33 -24.24 -12.20
C LEU A 2 3.74 -25.54 -11.65
N ASN A 3 4.18 -25.99 -10.47
CA ASN A 3 3.65 -27.21 -9.84
C ASN A 3 2.76 -26.84 -8.65
N ILE A 4 1.46 -26.70 -8.89
CA ILE A 4 0.49 -26.42 -7.84
C ILE A 4 0.14 -27.74 -7.15
N LYS A 5 0.70 -28.00 -5.96
CA LYS A 5 0.41 -29.20 -5.15
C LYS A 5 -0.92 -29.09 -4.38
N ASN A 6 -1.83 -28.22 -4.81
CA ASN A 6 -3.14 -28.04 -4.22
C ASN A 6 -4.20 -28.72 -5.13
N PRO A 7 -4.84 -29.82 -4.69
CA PRO A 7 -5.87 -30.51 -5.46
C PRO A 7 -7.08 -29.64 -5.82
N GLU A 8 -7.43 -28.69 -4.96
CA GLU A 8 -8.56 -27.78 -5.18
C GLU A 8 -8.26 -26.78 -6.30
N ALA A 9 -7.06 -26.20 -6.30
CA ALA A 9 -6.63 -25.28 -7.36
C ALA A 9 -6.64 -25.97 -8.74
N HIS A 10 -6.20 -27.24 -8.80
CA HIS A 10 -6.27 -28.03 -10.02
C HIS A 10 -7.71 -28.29 -10.48
N ARG A 11 -8.62 -28.60 -9.55
CA ARG A 11 -10.06 -28.79 -9.83
C ARG A 11 -10.69 -27.51 -10.38
N LEU A 12 -10.41 -26.37 -9.75
CA LEU A 12 -10.93 -25.06 -10.18
C LEU A 12 -10.39 -24.67 -11.57
N ALA A 13 -9.09 -24.86 -11.81
CA ALA A 13 -8.49 -24.60 -13.11
C ALA A 13 -9.11 -25.47 -14.22
N LYS A 14 -9.32 -26.77 -13.95
CA LYS A 14 -9.97 -27.69 -14.90
C LYS A 14 -11.40 -27.29 -15.23
N GLU A 15 -12.18 -26.92 -14.22
CA GLU A 15 -13.56 -26.49 -14.43
C GLU A 15 -13.62 -25.17 -15.22
N LEU A 16 -12.70 -24.23 -14.93
CA LEU A 16 -12.61 -22.97 -15.66
C LEU A 16 -12.19 -23.18 -17.12
N ALA A 17 -11.22 -24.06 -17.38
CA ALA A 17 -10.81 -24.48 -18.73
C ALA A 17 -11.99 -25.04 -19.51
N ARG A 18 -12.75 -25.96 -18.90
CA ARG A 18 -13.94 -26.58 -19.51
C ARG A 18 -15.00 -25.54 -19.86
N ARG A 19 -15.26 -24.57 -18.97
CA ARG A 19 -16.25 -23.51 -19.20
C ARG A 19 -15.84 -22.53 -20.29
N ARG A 20 -14.54 -22.22 -20.38
CA ARG A 20 -14.00 -21.25 -21.36
C ARG A 20 -13.63 -21.88 -22.70
N GLY A 21 -13.56 -23.21 -22.80
CA GLY A 21 -13.11 -23.90 -24.01
C GLY A 21 -11.63 -23.67 -24.31
N ASP A 22 -10.81 -23.44 -23.28
CA ASP A 22 -9.40 -23.09 -23.40
C ASP A 22 -8.53 -24.10 -22.62
N SER A 23 -7.23 -24.11 -22.91
CA SER A 23 -6.23 -24.93 -22.23
C SER A 23 -6.11 -24.57 -20.74
N LEU A 24 -5.71 -25.55 -19.92
CA LEU A 24 -5.47 -25.35 -18.48
C LEU A 24 -4.46 -24.22 -18.23
N THR A 25 -3.38 -24.18 -19.02
CA THR A 25 -2.37 -23.12 -18.93
C THR A 25 -2.95 -21.77 -19.35
N GLY A 26 -3.71 -21.71 -20.45
CA GLY A 26 -4.34 -20.49 -20.95
C GLY A 26 -5.25 -19.85 -19.89
N VAL A 27 -6.16 -20.63 -19.31
CA VAL A 27 -7.08 -20.10 -18.29
C VAL A 27 -6.37 -19.68 -17.00
N VAL A 28 -5.35 -20.42 -16.55
CA VAL A 28 -4.59 -20.05 -15.36
C VAL A 28 -3.80 -18.77 -15.60
N THR A 29 -3.11 -18.66 -16.74
CA THR A 29 -2.39 -17.43 -17.10
C THR A 29 -3.34 -16.24 -17.24
N HIS A 30 -4.51 -16.41 -17.85
CA HIS A 30 -5.50 -15.35 -17.96
C HIS A 30 -6.02 -14.93 -16.58
N ALA A 31 -6.42 -15.88 -15.73
CA ALA A 31 -6.96 -15.59 -14.41
C ALA A 31 -5.93 -14.85 -13.52
N LEU A 32 -4.66 -15.27 -13.55
CA LEU A 32 -3.58 -14.60 -12.83
C LEU A 32 -3.33 -13.18 -13.36
N ARG A 33 -3.33 -12.98 -14.68
CA ARG A 33 -3.17 -11.65 -15.28
C ARG A 33 -4.32 -10.71 -14.90
N GLU A 34 -5.54 -11.22 -14.96
CA GLU A 34 -6.75 -10.49 -14.60
C GLU A 34 -6.74 -10.10 -13.11
N GLN A 35 -6.30 -11.01 -12.23
CA GLN A 35 -6.16 -10.73 -10.81
C GLN A 35 -5.06 -9.69 -10.53
N LEU A 36 -3.88 -9.83 -11.15
CA LEU A 36 -2.79 -8.86 -11.02
C LEU A 36 -3.14 -7.47 -11.54
N ALA A 37 -4.03 -7.38 -12.54
CA ALA A 37 -4.53 -6.09 -13.03
C ALA A 37 -5.56 -5.45 -12.09
N ARG A 38 -6.28 -6.26 -11.30
CA ARG A 38 -7.27 -5.79 -10.31
C ARG A 38 -6.64 -5.45 -8.97
N GLU A 39 -5.55 -6.12 -8.61
CA GLU A 39 -4.78 -5.79 -7.43
C GLU A 39 -4.00 -4.49 -7.69
N PRO A 40 -4.15 -3.45 -6.86
CA PRO A 40 -3.28 -2.29 -6.97
C PRO A 40 -1.84 -2.76 -6.81
N ALA A 41 -0.94 -2.26 -7.66
CA ALA A 41 0.48 -2.48 -7.47
C ALA A 41 0.82 -2.16 -6.02
N GLU A 42 1.56 -3.05 -5.36
CA GLU A 42 2.00 -2.83 -3.99
C GLU A 42 2.60 -1.41 -3.95
N PRO A 43 2.08 -0.51 -3.09
CA PRO A 43 2.50 0.89 -3.13
C PRO A 43 4.01 0.89 -3.01
N ALA A 44 4.67 1.44 -4.02
CA ALA A 44 6.12 1.50 -4.05
C ALA A 44 6.57 2.10 -2.72
N ARG A 45 7.45 1.38 -2.00
CA ARG A 45 8.04 1.95 -0.80
C ARG A 45 8.71 3.25 -1.21
N ALA A 46 8.29 4.35 -0.60
CA ALA A 46 8.91 5.63 -0.84
C ALA A 46 10.41 5.49 -0.61
N THR A 47 11.19 5.93 -1.60
CA THR A 47 12.64 6.01 -1.49
C THR A 47 13.02 7.02 -0.41
N SER A 48 14.22 6.90 0.14
CA SER A 48 14.71 7.90 1.08
C SER A 48 14.72 9.31 0.48
N ASP A 49 14.95 9.42 -0.84
CA ASP A 49 14.97 10.71 -1.53
C ASP A 49 13.58 11.34 -1.63
N GLU A 50 12.54 10.55 -1.91
CA GLU A 50 11.15 11.01 -1.92
C GLU A 50 10.70 11.46 -0.53
N VAL A 51 11.04 10.71 0.52
CA VAL A 51 10.76 11.10 1.90
C VAL A 51 11.48 12.41 2.24
N MET A 52 12.75 12.56 1.85
CA MET A 52 13.52 13.78 2.09
C MET A 52 13.00 14.97 1.27
N ALA A 53 12.49 14.76 0.06
CA ALA A 53 11.85 15.79 -0.74
C ALA A 53 10.59 16.30 -0.07
N LEU A 54 9.73 15.40 0.41
CA LEU A 54 8.52 15.75 1.16
C LEU A 54 8.85 16.53 2.45
N ILE A 55 9.85 16.09 3.22
CA ILE A 55 10.30 16.82 4.42
C ILE A 55 10.77 18.24 4.08
N ARG A 56 11.49 18.42 2.98
CA ARG A 56 11.94 19.76 2.53
C ARG A 56 10.77 20.64 2.13
N GLU A 57 9.80 20.10 1.40
CA GLU A 57 8.58 20.80 1.01
C GLU A 57 7.78 21.21 2.24
N MET A 58 7.54 20.29 3.19
CA MET A 58 6.87 20.60 4.45
C MET A 58 7.59 21.73 5.21
N ARG A 59 8.93 21.64 5.33
CA ARG A 59 9.72 22.70 6.00
C ARG A 59 9.61 24.06 5.32
N ALA A 60 9.43 24.12 4.00
CA ALA A 60 9.25 25.38 3.29
C ALA A 60 7.92 26.08 3.64
N HIS A 61 6.94 25.33 4.14
CA HIS A 61 5.61 25.82 4.50
C HIS A 61 5.38 25.94 6.01
N LEU A 62 6.33 25.49 6.84
CA LEU A 62 6.24 25.57 8.30
C LEU A 62 6.97 26.80 8.81
N GLN A 63 6.33 27.54 9.72
CA GLN A 63 7.01 28.57 10.49
C GLN A 63 8.01 27.90 11.46
N PRO A 64 9.27 28.35 11.51
CA PRO A 64 10.22 27.87 12.51
C PRO A 64 9.73 28.24 13.92
N LEU A 65 9.92 27.32 14.87
CA LEU A 65 9.74 27.61 16.29
C LEU A 65 10.87 28.52 16.77
N GLU A 66 10.52 29.50 17.59
CA GLU A 66 11.51 30.32 18.26
C GLU A 66 12.27 29.51 19.32
N PRO A 67 13.53 29.87 19.65
CA PRO A 67 14.28 29.18 20.70
C PRO A 67 13.52 29.17 22.04
N GLY A 68 13.17 27.98 22.52
CA GLY A 68 12.43 27.80 23.77
C GLY A 68 10.90 27.79 23.62
N GLU A 69 10.38 27.93 22.39
CA GLU A 69 8.97 27.75 22.11
C GLU A 69 8.58 26.27 22.25
N ASP A 70 7.55 26.01 23.06
CA ASP A 70 6.98 24.69 23.22
C ASP A 70 5.93 24.46 22.11
N PRO A 71 6.18 23.56 21.13
CA PRO A 71 5.24 23.29 20.06
C PRO A 71 3.95 22.63 20.55
N THR A 72 3.88 22.22 21.82
CA THR A 72 2.71 21.58 22.42
C THR A 72 1.93 22.50 23.34
N ALA A 73 2.36 23.76 23.52
CA ALA A 73 1.72 24.71 24.44
C ALA A 73 0.22 24.89 24.18
N PHE A 74 -0.21 24.79 22.91
CA PHE A 74 -1.62 24.90 22.52
C PHE A 74 -2.50 23.73 23.01
N LEU A 75 -1.91 22.63 23.47
CA LEU A 75 -2.62 21.46 24.00
C LEU A 75 -2.96 21.59 25.48
N TYR A 76 -2.42 22.60 26.16
CA TYR A 76 -2.59 22.84 27.59
C TYR A 76 -3.30 24.16 27.84
N ASP A 77 -4.18 24.16 28.84
CA ASP A 77 -4.78 25.40 29.32
C ASP A 77 -3.70 26.30 29.96
N PRO A 78 -3.56 27.58 29.55
CA PRO A 78 -2.48 28.45 30.03
C PRO A 78 -2.53 28.78 31.51
N GLU A 79 -3.70 28.72 32.15
CA GLU A 79 -3.88 29.10 33.56
C GLU A 79 -3.73 27.90 34.50
N THR A 80 -4.25 26.75 34.08
CA THR A 80 -4.34 25.55 34.90
C THR A 80 -3.29 24.49 34.55
N GLY A 81 -2.67 24.57 33.37
CA GLY A 81 -1.65 23.64 32.89
C GLY A 81 -2.15 22.22 32.62
N VAL A 82 -3.47 22.01 32.62
CA VAL A 82 -4.08 20.70 32.32
C VAL A 82 -4.31 20.55 30.81
N PRO A 83 -4.25 19.31 30.26
CA PRO A 83 -4.68 19.06 28.90
C PRO A 83 -6.16 19.39 28.73
N GLY A 84 -6.50 20.10 27.66
CA GLY A 84 -7.89 20.39 27.25
C GLY A 84 -8.57 19.24 26.53
#